data_AF-A0A810NNM7-F1
#
_entry.id   AF-A0A810NNM7-F1
#
_cell.length_a   1.000
_cell.length_b   1.000
_cell.length_c   1.000
_cell.angle_alpha   90.00
_cell.angle_beta   90.00
_cell.angle_gamma   90.00
#
_symmetry.space_group_name_H-M   'P 1'
#
loop_
_entity.id
_entity.type
_entity.pdbx_description
1 polymer ?
#
loop_
_entity_poly.entity_id
_entity_poly.type
_entity_poly.pdbx_seq_one_letter_code
_entity_poly.pdbx_strand_id
1 'polypeptide(L)'
;MRATLDTFVDSIGARHRVSAGGQALLRLRGYAARVGHRKGARALVVGQTTYRWAGSHSHHADHGVDGKPRYHDCAEHVTIRRDGAPGRLDVVFASGPGRLVSDGILHAGAVIRGDEYLNLNRPGVVRALLDEALSRGWQAGAPGRAEFDGWALIDAVLDRLHATEAVAAAQPGPASHADLPSV
;
A
#
# COMPACT_ATOMS: atom_id res chain seq x y z
N MET A 1 69.18 -10.07 22.80
CA MET A 1 70.17 -10.00 21.70
C MET A 1 69.98 -11.22 20.80
N ARG A 2 69.69 -11.00 19.50
CA ARG A 2 69.87 -11.89 18.31
C ARG A 2 69.19 -13.28 18.36
N ALA A 3 68.73 -13.93 17.29
CA ALA A 3 68.53 -13.71 15.85
C ALA A 3 67.85 -15.02 15.37
N THR A 4 66.73 -14.98 14.65
CA THR A 4 66.59 -15.34 13.20
C THR A 4 66.85 -16.81 12.83
N LEU A 5 65.87 -17.47 12.16
CA LEU A 5 65.95 -18.11 10.82
C LEU A 5 64.98 -19.28 10.63
N ASP A 6 63.97 -19.02 9.79
CA ASP A 6 63.63 -19.70 8.53
C ASP A 6 63.76 -21.22 8.30
N THR A 7 62.66 -21.74 7.75
CA THR A 7 62.49 -22.66 6.59
C THR A 7 62.84 -24.15 6.67
N PHE A 8 61.79 -24.99 6.53
CA PHE A 8 61.66 -26.20 5.68
C PHE A 8 60.24 -26.78 5.91
N VAL A 9 59.46 -27.36 5.00
CA VAL A 9 59.60 -27.70 3.57
C VAL A 9 58.21 -27.95 2.95
N ASP A 10 58.15 -27.83 1.64
CA ASP A 10 57.08 -28.26 0.71
C ASP A 10 56.49 -29.65 0.98
N SER A 11 55.18 -29.81 0.75
CA SER A 11 54.73 -30.98 0.00
C SER A 11 53.49 -30.73 -0.84
N ILE A 12 53.69 -31.02 -2.11
CA ILE A 12 52.79 -30.93 -3.25
C ILE A 12 51.79 -32.10 -3.20
N GLY A 13 50.50 -31.79 -3.28
CA GLY A 13 49.42 -32.76 -3.42
C GLY A 13 48.35 -32.21 -4.36
N ALA A 14 48.62 -32.28 -5.66
CA ALA A 14 47.74 -31.82 -6.72
C ALA A 14 46.49 -32.71 -6.88
N ARG A 15 45.47 -32.07 -7.49
CA ARG A 15 44.37 -32.63 -8.30
C ARG A 15 43.06 -32.94 -7.55
N HIS A 16 42.06 -32.09 -7.76
CA HIS A 16 40.82 -32.59 -8.36
C HIS A 16 40.34 -31.65 -9.47
N ARG A 17 40.20 -32.26 -10.63
CA ARG A 17 39.67 -31.76 -11.90
C ARG A 17 38.16 -31.58 -11.73
N VAL A 18 37.64 -30.37 -11.92
CA VAL A 18 36.20 -30.13 -12.10
C VAL A 18 35.92 -30.22 -13.61
N SER A 19 35.11 -31.19 -14.02
CA SER A 19 34.52 -31.24 -15.36
C SER A 19 33.15 -31.91 -15.30
N ALA A 20 32.33 -31.53 -16.28
CA ALA A 20 31.01 -32.03 -16.65
C ALA A 20 29.81 -31.43 -15.89
N GLY A 21 29.30 -30.34 -16.48
CA GLY A 21 28.08 -30.46 -17.28
C GLY A 21 26.88 -31.09 -16.57
N GLY A 22 26.08 -30.25 -15.93
CA GLY A 22 24.68 -30.52 -15.64
C GLY A 22 23.89 -29.32 -16.09
N GLN A 23 23.13 -29.47 -17.17
CA GLN A 23 22.37 -28.41 -17.80
C GLN A 23 21.52 -27.67 -16.78
N ALA A 24 21.66 -26.35 -16.77
CA ALA A 24 20.77 -25.44 -16.08
C ALA A 24 19.38 -25.60 -16.72
N LEU A 25 18.55 -26.43 -16.10
CA LEU A 25 17.13 -26.46 -16.36
C LEU A 25 16.58 -25.11 -15.87
N LEU A 26 16.45 -24.16 -16.79
CA LEU A 26 15.68 -22.94 -16.60
C LEU A 26 14.26 -23.36 -16.21
N ARG A 27 14.02 -23.50 -14.91
CA ARG A 27 12.68 -23.36 -14.37
C ARG A 27 12.31 -21.89 -14.55
N LEU A 28 11.71 -21.57 -15.68
CA LEU A 28 10.88 -20.38 -15.85
C LEU A 28 9.75 -20.49 -14.81
N ARG A 29 10.01 -20.05 -13.58
CA ARG A 29 8.93 -19.56 -12.72
C ARG A 29 8.34 -18.38 -13.48
N GLY A 30 7.09 -18.51 -13.91
CA GLY A 30 6.34 -17.39 -14.46
C GLY A 30 6.46 -16.22 -13.48
N TYR A 31 7.15 -15.17 -13.90
CA TYR A 31 7.08 -13.90 -13.21
C TYR A 31 5.70 -13.35 -13.53
N ALA A 32 4.73 -13.57 -12.63
CA ALA A 32 3.47 -12.85 -12.66
C ALA A 32 3.82 -11.34 -12.57
N ALA A 33 3.74 -10.65 -13.70
CA ALA A 33 4.03 -9.23 -13.74
C ALA A 33 2.85 -8.51 -13.08
N ARG A 34 3.11 -7.82 -11.96
CA ARG A 34 2.15 -6.89 -11.38
C ARG A 34 2.07 -5.66 -12.28
N VAL A 35 1.07 -5.63 -13.16
CA VAL A 35 0.76 -4.44 -13.95
C VAL A 35 -0.14 -3.54 -13.11
N GLY A 36 0.25 -2.27 -12.94
CA GLY A 36 -0.53 -1.33 -12.15
C GLY A 36 -0.54 0.07 -12.74
N HIS A 37 -1.70 0.69 -12.71
CA HIS A 37 -1.88 2.10 -13.07
C HIS A 37 -1.86 2.95 -11.78
N ARG A 38 -0.94 3.92 -11.72
CA ARG A 38 -0.82 4.85 -10.60
C ARG A 38 -1.37 6.22 -10.99
N LYS A 39 -2.32 6.74 -10.22
CA LYS A 39 -2.77 8.14 -10.37
C LYS A 39 -1.78 9.10 -9.67
N GLY A 40 -1.74 10.35 -10.14
CA GLY A 40 -0.94 11.40 -9.51
C GLY A 40 -1.28 11.58 -8.03
N ALA A 41 -0.26 11.82 -7.21
CA ALA A 41 -0.44 11.94 -5.76
C ALA A 41 -1.22 13.21 -5.40
N ARG A 42 -2.20 13.09 -4.50
CA ARG A 42 -2.95 14.24 -3.96
C ARG A 42 -2.52 14.54 -2.52
N ALA A 43 -2.80 15.74 -2.05
CA ALA A 43 -2.50 16.16 -0.68
C ALA A 43 -3.73 16.05 0.23
N LEU A 44 -3.49 15.68 1.48
CA LEU A 44 -4.43 15.67 2.59
C LEU A 44 -3.80 16.43 3.75
N VAL A 45 -4.39 17.56 4.15
CA VAL A 45 -3.90 18.37 5.27
C VAL A 45 -4.70 18.05 6.52
N VAL A 46 -4.01 17.75 7.61
CA VAL A 46 -4.57 17.41 8.92
C VAL A 46 -3.89 18.25 9.98
N GLY A 47 -4.63 19.23 10.51
CA GLY A 47 -4.02 20.28 11.34
C GLY A 47 -2.88 20.95 10.57
N GLN A 48 -1.67 20.90 11.11
CA GLN A 48 -0.46 21.44 10.46
C GLN A 48 0.35 20.39 9.67
N THR A 49 -0.14 19.15 9.58
CA THR A 49 0.58 18.06 8.92
C THR A 49 0.00 17.78 7.54
N THR A 50 0.87 17.76 6.53
CA THR A 50 0.51 17.34 5.17
C THR A 50 0.87 15.88 4.95
N TYR A 51 -0.11 15.12 4.48
CA TYR A 51 0.05 13.78 3.95
C TYR A 51 -0.15 13.81 2.43
N ARG A 52 0.61 12.99 1.71
CA ARG A 52 0.40 12.69 0.29
C ARG A 52 -0.11 11.29 0.14
N TRP A 53 -1.10 11.13 -0.71
CA TRP A 53 -1.72 9.84 -0.96
C TRP A 53 -1.79 9.52 -2.46
N ALA A 54 -1.97 8.26 -2.83
CA ALA A 54 -2.28 7.87 -4.20
C ALA A 54 -3.03 6.55 -4.21
N GLY A 55 -4.07 6.48 -5.05
CA GLY A 55 -4.71 5.22 -5.42
C GLY A 55 -3.93 4.53 -6.53
N SER A 56 -3.80 3.22 -6.44
CA SER A 56 -3.33 2.38 -7.55
C SER A 56 -4.06 1.06 -7.57
N HIS A 57 -4.29 0.56 -8.78
CA HIS A 57 -4.85 -0.75 -9.01
C HIS A 57 -3.74 -1.73 -9.39
N SER A 58 -3.82 -2.99 -8.95
CA SER A 58 -2.90 -4.06 -9.38
C SER A 58 -3.63 -5.36 -9.66
N HIS A 59 -3.16 -6.11 -10.65
CA HIS A 59 -3.59 -7.48 -10.90
C HIS A 59 -2.40 -8.41 -11.01
N HIS A 60 -2.57 -9.67 -10.64
CA HIS A 60 -1.70 -10.74 -11.15
C HIS A 60 -2.32 -11.32 -12.43
N ALA A 61 -1.51 -11.39 -13.47
CA ALA A 61 -1.90 -11.99 -14.73
C ALA A 61 -0.85 -12.99 -15.20
N ASP A 62 -1.32 -14.14 -15.69
CA ASP A 62 -0.50 -15.04 -16.48
C ASP A 62 -0.83 -14.86 -17.96
N HIS A 63 0.16 -15.03 -18.83
CA HIS A 63 -0.09 -15.03 -20.27
C HIS A 63 -0.65 -16.38 -20.70
N GLY A 64 -1.83 -16.37 -21.31
CA GLY A 64 -2.41 -17.54 -21.95
C GLY A 64 -1.56 -18.00 -23.14
N VAL A 65 -1.84 -19.22 -23.62
CA VAL A 65 -1.19 -19.81 -24.81
C VAL A 65 -1.45 -18.96 -26.07
N ASP A 66 -2.50 -18.14 -26.05
CA ASP A 66 -2.86 -17.15 -27.07
C ASP A 66 -2.15 -15.78 -26.91
N GLY A 67 -1.24 -15.67 -25.92
CA GLY A 67 -0.52 -14.44 -25.60
C GLY A 67 -1.33 -13.40 -24.81
N LYS A 68 -2.64 -13.64 -24.57
CA LYS A 68 -3.51 -12.70 -23.86
C LYS A 68 -3.36 -12.84 -22.34
N PRO A 69 -3.31 -11.73 -21.59
CA PRO A 69 -3.26 -11.78 -20.13
C PRO A 69 -4.56 -12.37 -19.57
N ARG A 70 -4.42 -13.31 -18.65
CA ARG A 70 -5.51 -13.86 -17.84
C ARG A 70 -5.34 -13.34 -16.41
N TYR A 71 -6.22 -12.45 -16.00
CA TYR A 71 -6.19 -11.85 -14.68
C TYR A 71 -6.79 -12.82 -13.64
N HIS A 72 -6.08 -13.03 -12.54
CA HIS A 72 -6.46 -13.99 -11.50
C HIS A 72 -6.98 -13.32 -10.24
N ASP A 73 -6.45 -12.14 -9.94
CA ASP A 73 -6.89 -11.33 -8.82
C ASP A 73 -6.76 -9.84 -9.17
N CYS A 74 -7.48 -9.04 -8.40
CA CYS A 74 -7.47 -7.59 -8.49
C CYS A 74 -7.23 -7.04 -7.09
N ALA A 75 -6.53 -5.93 -6.96
CA ALA A 75 -6.39 -5.24 -5.69
C ALA A 75 -6.34 -3.73 -5.89
N GLU A 76 -7.11 -3.04 -5.06
CA GLU A 76 -7.04 -1.59 -4.90
C GLU A 76 -6.11 -1.24 -3.75
N HIS A 77 -5.23 -0.28 -3.98
CA HIS A 77 -4.24 0.15 -3.01
C HIS A 77 -4.39 1.64 -2.75
N VAL A 78 -4.30 2.03 -1.48
CA VAL A 78 -4.10 3.42 -1.08
C VAL A 78 -2.74 3.54 -0.42
N THR A 79 -1.79 4.18 -1.10
CA THR A 79 -0.52 4.56 -0.49
C THR A 79 -0.65 5.91 0.18
N ILE A 80 -0.18 6.02 1.42
CA ILE A 80 -0.12 7.27 2.19
C ILE A 80 1.30 7.49 2.70
N ARG A 81 1.77 8.74 2.63
CA ARG A 81 3.04 9.20 3.21
C ARG A 81 2.83 10.54 3.89
N ARG A 82 3.54 10.80 4.97
CA ARG A 82 3.66 12.16 5.52
C ARG A 82 4.77 12.89 4.76
N ASP A 83 4.55 14.15 4.40
CA ASP A 83 5.58 14.94 3.76
C ASP A 83 6.81 15.09 4.68
N GLY A 84 7.99 14.87 4.11
CA GLY A 84 9.27 14.91 4.83
C GLY A 84 9.56 13.71 5.74
N ALA A 85 8.70 12.68 5.78
CA ALA A 85 8.90 11.50 6.62
C ALA A 85 9.24 10.24 5.78
N PRO A 86 10.07 9.31 6.30
CA PRO A 86 10.51 8.14 5.54
C PRO A 86 9.47 7.01 5.49
N GLY A 87 8.47 7.02 6.36
CA GLY A 87 7.47 5.97 6.47
C GLY A 87 6.46 5.98 5.32
N ARG A 88 6.10 4.78 4.85
CA ARG A 88 5.04 4.55 3.87
C ARG A 88 3.99 3.61 4.44
N LEU A 89 2.73 3.99 4.33
CA LEU A 89 1.59 3.11 4.58
C LEU A 89 0.98 2.70 3.24
N ASP A 90 0.67 1.42 3.09
CA ASP A 90 -0.19 0.91 2.03
C ASP A 90 -1.39 0.20 2.65
N VAL A 91 -2.58 0.64 2.30
CA VAL A 91 -3.81 -0.09 2.61
C VAL A 91 -4.23 -0.84 1.36
N VAL A 92 -4.42 -2.15 1.48
CA VAL A 92 -4.68 -3.05 0.33
C VAL A 92 -6.05 -3.68 0.47
N PHE A 93 -6.87 -3.51 -0.56
CA PHE A 93 -8.17 -4.18 -0.69
C PHE A 93 -8.04 -5.22 -1.80
N ALA A 94 -7.83 -6.48 -1.43
CA ALA A 94 -7.75 -7.59 -2.39
C ALA A 94 -9.16 -8.10 -2.76
N SER A 95 -9.42 -8.36 -4.04
CA SER A 95 -10.64 -9.01 -4.49
C SER A 95 -10.81 -10.38 -3.84
N GLY A 96 -12.05 -10.80 -3.61
CA GLY A 96 -12.35 -12.13 -3.09
C GLY A 96 -13.85 -12.37 -2.96
N PRO A 97 -14.27 -13.53 -2.43
CA PRO A 97 -15.68 -13.81 -2.20
C PRO A 97 -16.36 -12.70 -1.38
N GLY A 98 -17.40 -12.08 -1.94
CA GLY A 98 -18.11 -10.97 -1.31
C GLY A 98 -17.33 -9.65 -1.19
N ARG A 99 -16.17 -9.54 -1.85
CA ARG A 99 -15.27 -8.38 -1.83
C ARG A 99 -14.96 -7.95 -3.25
N LEU A 100 -15.66 -6.91 -3.71
CA LEU A 100 -15.49 -6.37 -5.05
C LEU A 100 -14.54 -5.18 -5.02
N VAL A 101 -13.69 -5.11 -6.02
CA VAL A 101 -12.79 -3.98 -6.29
C VAL A 101 -12.92 -3.64 -7.77
N SER A 102 -12.41 -2.49 -8.20
CA SER A 102 -12.49 -2.07 -9.61
C SER A 102 -11.72 -3.02 -10.54
N ASP A 103 -12.41 -4.00 -11.12
CA ASP A 103 -11.91 -4.94 -12.13
C ASP A 103 -12.20 -4.50 -13.58
N GLY A 104 -12.69 -3.27 -13.76
CA GLY A 104 -13.13 -2.72 -15.05
C GLY A 104 -14.62 -2.36 -15.10
N ILE A 105 -15.43 -2.85 -14.15
CA ILE A 105 -16.85 -2.49 -14.04
C ILE A 105 -17.05 -1.26 -13.15
N LEU A 106 -16.36 -1.21 -12.01
CA LEU A 106 -16.42 -0.08 -11.10
C LEU A 106 -15.40 1.01 -11.50
N HIS A 107 -15.56 2.22 -10.96
CA HIS A 107 -14.54 3.25 -11.11
C HIS A 107 -13.31 2.92 -10.27
N ALA A 108 -12.12 3.28 -10.77
CA ALA A 108 -10.86 3.08 -10.05
C ALA A 108 -10.90 3.68 -8.63
N GLY A 109 -10.55 2.87 -7.64
CA GLY A 109 -10.67 3.20 -6.22
C GLY A 109 -12.03 2.90 -5.58
N ALA A 110 -12.95 2.25 -6.29
CA ALA A 110 -14.17 1.69 -5.69
C ALA A 110 -13.87 0.34 -5.03
N VAL A 111 -14.36 0.15 -3.81
CA VAL A 111 -14.36 -1.15 -3.12
C VAL A 111 -15.72 -1.38 -2.46
N ILE A 112 -16.23 -2.61 -2.54
CA ILE A 112 -17.57 -3.00 -2.04
C ILE A 112 -17.49 -4.30 -1.26
N ARG A 113 -18.16 -4.37 -0.10
CA ARG A 113 -18.36 -5.58 0.71
C ARG A 113 -19.82 -5.64 1.17
N GLY A 114 -20.61 -6.57 0.62
CA GLY A 114 -22.07 -6.56 0.84
C GLY A 114 -22.68 -5.25 0.32
N ASP A 115 -23.39 -4.53 1.19
CA ASP A 115 -23.99 -3.22 0.89
C ASP A 115 -23.03 -2.03 1.18
N GLU A 116 -21.85 -2.31 1.72
CA GLU A 116 -20.88 -1.28 2.08
C GLU A 116 -20.05 -0.86 0.87
N TYR A 117 -19.95 0.45 0.65
CA TYR A 117 -19.19 1.03 -0.45
C TYR A 117 -18.22 2.09 0.05
N LEU A 118 -16.95 2.00 -0.38
CA LEU A 118 -15.96 3.05 -0.17
C LEU A 118 -15.38 3.54 -1.49
N ASN A 119 -15.29 4.87 -1.59
CA ASN A 119 -14.55 5.54 -2.65
C ASN A 119 -13.19 6.01 -2.14
N LEU A 120 -12.13 5.29 -2.48
CA LEU A 120 -10.76 5.57 -2.08
C LEU A 120 -10.20 6.87 -2.70
N ASN A 121 -10.96 7.53 -3.59
CA ASN A 121 -10.65 8.86 -4.07
C ASN A 121 -11.13 9.98 -3.13
N ARG A 122 -12.01 9.69 -2.16
CA ARG A 122 -12.64 10.72 -1.32
C ARG A 122 -11.75 11.08 -0.12
N PRO A 123 -11.42 12.37 0.09
CA PRO A 123 -10.50 12.80 1.16
C PRO A 123 -10.90 12.30 2.54
N GLY A 124 -12.21 12.30 2.84
CA GLY A 124 -12.74 11.78 4.10
C GLY A 124 -12.46 10.28 4.32
N VAL A 125 -12.57 9.45 3.27
CA VAL A 125 -12.35 7.99 3.37
C VAL A 125 -10.91 7.69 3.76
N VAL A 126 -9.93 8.32 3.10
CA VAL A 126 -8.54 8.03 3.44
C VAL A 126 -8.11 8.77 4.70
N ARG A 127 -8.76 9.88 5.07
CA ARG A 127 -8.58 10.46 6.40
C ARG A 127 -8.95 9.44 7.47
N ALA A 128 -10.11 8.78 7.33
CA ALA A 128 -10.53 7.72 8.24
C ALA A 128 -9.57 6.51 8.21
N LEU A 129 -9.08 6.09 7.03
CA LEU A 129 -8.05 5.04 6.92
C LEU A 129 -6.73 5.42 7.63
N LEU A 130 -6.30 6.67 7.46
CA LEU A 130 -5.11 7.20 8.12
C LEU A 130 -5.29 7.19 9.65
N ASP A 131 -6.46 7.60 10.15
CA ASP A 131 -6.74 7.60 11.59
C ASP A 131 -6.75 6.20 12.18
N GLU A 132 -7.32 5.22 11.48
CA GLU A 132 -7.24 3.81 11.86
C GLU A 132 -5.81 3.27 11.82
N ALA A 133 -5.00 3.67 10.84
CA ALA A 133 -3.62 3.23 10.80
C ALA A 133 -2.80 3.80 11.97
N LEU A 134 -3.01 5.08 12.30
CA LEU A 134 -2.37 5.75 13.44
C LEU A 134 -2.81 5.13 14.77
N SER A 135 -4.11 4.83 14.95
CA SER A 135 -4.61 4.19 16.19
C SER A 135 -4.04 2.78 16.37
N ARG A 136 -3.76 2.08 15.28
CA ARG A 136 -3.11 0.76 15.25
C ARG A 136 -1.58 0.83 15.30
N GLY A 137 -1.01 2.01 15.51
CA GLY A 137 0.41 2.20 15.79
C GLY A 137 1.29 2.42 14.56
N TRP A 138 0.74 2.69 13.38
CA TRP A 138 1.56 3.11 12.25
C TRP A 138 2.28 4.44 12.57
N GLN A 139 3.59 4.47 12.35
CA GLN A 139 4.42 5.64 12.62
C GLN A 139 5.01 6.17 11.31
N ALA A 140 4.56 7.35 10.88
CA ALA A 140 5.07 7.97 9.66
C ALA A 140 6.58 8.29 9.71
N GLY A 141 7.14 8.50 10.90
CA GLY A 141 8.56 8.75 11.11
C GLY A 141 9.43 7.49 11.06
N ALA A 142 8.86 6.30 11.23
CA ALA A 142 9.60 5.06 11.19
C ALA A 142 9.91 4.69 9.73
N PRO A 143 11.19 4.41 9.37
CA PRO A 143 11.53 4.01 8.03
C PRO A 143 10.91 2.65 7.69
N GLY A 144 10.47 2.50 6.43
CA GLY A 144 9.93 1.26 5.92
C GLY A 144 8.50 1.36 5.40
N ARG A 145 7.95 0.20 5.06
CA ARG A 145 6.61 0.03 4.50
C ARG A 145 5.75 -0.74 5.51
N ALA A 146 4.67 -0.12 5.95
CA ALA A 146 3.57 -0.81 6.63
C ALA A 146 2.49 -1.15 5.61
N GLU A 147 1.98 -2.38 5.65
CA GLU A 147 0.89 -2.84 4.80
C GLU A 147 -0.26 -3.31 5.68
N PHE A 148 -1.46 -2.75 5.46
CA PHE A 148 -2.67 -3.08 6.20
C PHE A 148 -3.71 -3.68 5.23
N ASP A 149 -4.39 -4.76 5.66
CA ASP A 149 -5.57 -5.26 4.94
C ASP A 149 -6.74 -4.28 5.13
N GLY A 150 -7.14 -3.62 4.04
CA GLY A 150 -8.21 -2.64 4.04
C GLY A 150 -9.57 -3.22 4.44
N TRP A 151 -9.81 -4.51 4.17
CA TRP A 151 -11.05 -5.16 4.56
C TRP A 151 -11.15 -5.38 6.07
N ALA A 152 -10.03 -5.46 6.78
CA ALA A 152 -9.99 -5.53 8.24
C ALA A 152 -10.16 -4.16 8.92
N LEU A 153 -10.17 -3.08 8.13
CA LEU A 153 -10.36 -1.70 8.61
C LEU A 153 -11.76 -1.15 8.30
N ILE A 154 -12.50 -1.77 7.38
CA ILE A 154 -13.68 -1.18 6.75
C ILE A 154 -14.77 -0.78 7.75
N ASP A 155 -15.06 -1.62 8.75
CA ASP A 155 -16.07 -1.34 9.78
C ASP A 155 -15.70 -0.07 10.56
N ALA A 156 -14.47 0.00 11.07
CA ALA A 156 -13.99 1.15 11.82
C ALA A 156 -13.89 2.43 10.97
N VAL A 157 -13.61 2.28 9.66
CA VAL A 157 -13.62 3.41 8.71
C VAL A 157 -15.03 3.94 8.52
N LEU A 158 -16.02 3.08 8.32
CA LEU A 158 -17.41 3.47 8.16
C LEU A 158 -17.94 4.16 9.42
N ASP A 159 -17.63 3.62 10.60
CA ASP A 159 -18.00 4.23 11.88
C ASP A 159 -17.47 5.66 12.01
N ARG A 160 -16.20 5.89 11.61
CA ARG A 160 -15.61 7.23 11.61
C ARG A 160 -16.27 8.19 10.62
N LEU A 161 -16.65 7.69 9.44
CA LEU A 161 -17.34 8.49 8.43
C LEU A 161 -18.71 8.93 8.93
N HIS A 162 -19.50 7.99 9.48
CA HIS A 162 -20.81 8.29 10.07
C HIS A 162 -20.70 9.23 11.27
N ALA A 163 -19.71 9.04 12.14
CA ALA A 163 -19.46 9.95 13.26
C ALA A 163 -19.14 11.38 12.79
N THR A 164 -18.36 11.52 11.72
CA THR A 164 -18.04 12.83 11.14
C THR A 164 -19.27 13.52 10.57
N GLU A 165 -20.12 12.76 9.88
CA GLU A 165 -21.39 13.26 9.33
C GLU A 165 -22.36 13.69 10.44
N ALA A 166 -22.45 12.91 11.53
CA ALA A 166 -23.25 13.25 12.70
C ALA A 166 -22.75 14.54 13.39
N VAL A 167 -21.43 14.72 13.53
CA VAL A 167 -20.85 15.96 14.08
C VAL A 167 -21.14 17.15 13.18
N ALA A 168 -21.04 16.99 11.85
CA ALA A 168 -21.36 18.05 10.89
C ALA A 168 -22.85 18.43 10.95
N ALA A 169 -23.75 17.46 11.11
CA ALA A 169 -25.19 17.72 11.25
C ALA A 169 -25.56 18.38 12.60
N ALA A 170 -24.76 18.18 13.65
CA ALA A 170 -24.99 18.75 14.97
C ALA A 170 -24.43 20.17 15.16
N GLN A 171 -23.62 20.70 14.25
CA GLN A 171 -23.14 22.08 14.35
C GLN A 171 -24.26 23.06 13.97
N PRO A 172 -24.70 23.96 14.86
CA PRO A 172 -25.66 25.00 14.50
C PRO A 172 -25.06 25.87 13.40
N GLY A 173 -25.85 26.16 12.37
CA GLY A 173 -25.43 26.98 11.23
C GLY A 173 -24.83 28.32 11.70
N PRO A 174 -23.92 28.94 10.92
CA PRO A 174 -23.25 30.15 11.36
C PRO A 174 -24.30 31.20 11.76
N ALA A 175 -24.14 31.76 12.96
CA ALA A 175 -25.00 32.83 13.45
C ALA A 175 -25.05 33.92 12.37
N SER A 176 -26.26 34.18 11.87
CA SER A 176 -26.53 35.25 10.93
C SER A 176 -25.93 36.56 11.45
N HIS A 177 -25.13 37.23 10.63
CA HIS A 177 -24.54 38.56 10.92
C HIS A 177 -25.59 39.69 11.12
N ALA A 178 -26.88 39.36 11.21
CA ALA A 178 -27.98 40.33 11.31
C ALA A 178 -28.23 40.88 12.73
N ASP A 179 -27.60 40.33 13.78
CA ASP A 179 -27.85 40.73 15.18
C ASP A 179 -26.74 41.61 15.78
N LEU A 180 -26.15 42.52 15.01
CA LEU A 180 -25.41 43.64 15.62
C LEU A 180 -26.39 44.78 15.90
N PRO A 181 -26.60 45.19 17.18
CA PRO A 181 -27.41 46.36 17.48
C PRO A 181 -26.75 47.59 16.86
N SER A 182 -27.55 48.39 16.16
CA SER A 182 -27.13 49.70 15.67
C SER A 182 -26.76 50.58 16.87
N VAL A 183 -25.57 51.18 16.76
CA VAL A 183 -24.95 52.12 17.72
C VAL A 183 -25.79 53.38 17.90
#